data_AF-V8PI05-F1
#
_entry.id   AF-V8PI05-F1
#
_cell.length_a   1.000
_cell.length_b   1.000
_cell.length_c   1.000
_cell.angle_alpha   90.00
_cell.angle_beta   90.00
_cell.angle_gamma   90.00
#
_symmetry.space_group_name_H-M   'P 1'
#
loop_
_entity.id
_entity.type
_entity.pdbx_description
1 polymer ?
#
loop_
_entity_poly.entity_id
_entity_poly.type
_entity_poly.pdbx_seq_one_letter_code
_entity_poly.pdbx_strand_id
1 'polypeptide(L)'
;MRSRSCADRPEELLEQLISYDSTRYPKYIPEAYCLCKGCLTGDYGEENLHFRSTPVFMPTVILHRTTSCTGGRYVYTEDYISIPVGCTCVPEHEKEAQQVNSSIDKRAVKLLGN
;
A
#
# COMPACT_ATOMS: atom_id res chain seq x y z
N MET A 1 -26.41 -11.28 10.78
CA MET A 1 -25.74 -10.55 9.68
C MET A 1 -24.29 -11.00 9.67
N ARG A 2 -23.83 -11.69 8.61
CA ARG A 2 -22.44 -12.15 8.49
C ARG A 2 -21.63 -11.02 7.87
N SER A 3 -20.57 -10.57 8.55
CA SER A 3 -19.64 -9.58 7.98
C SER A 3 -19.06 -10.13 6.68
N ARG A 4 -19.03 -9.31 5.62
CA ARG A 4 -18.40 -9.67 4.35
C ARG A 4 -16.90 -9.87 4.59
N SER A 5 -16.37 -11.04 4.24
CA SER A 5 -14.94 -11.35 4.28
C SER A 5 -14.26 -10.86 3.00
N CYS A 6 -12.97 -10.54 3.06
CA CYS A 6 -12.18 -10.23 1.87
C CYS A 6 -12.09 -11.43 0.89
N ALA A 7 -12.32 -12.65 1.39
CA ALA A 7 -12.41 -13.89 0.60
C ALA A 7 -13.77 -14.10 -0.10
N ASP A 8 -14.82 -13.35 0.25
CA ASP A 8 -16.19 -13.54 -0.28
C ASP A 8 -16.41 -12.82 -1.63
N ARG A 9 -15.36 -12.33 -2.30
CA ARG A 9 -15.47 -11.57 -3.56
C ARG A 9 -14.73 -12.23 -4.74
N PRO A 10 -15.35 -13.22 -5.42
CA PRO A 10 -14.71 -13.92 -6.53
C PRO A 10 -14.71 -13.12 -7.84
N GLU A 11 -15.58 -12.12 -8.00
CA GLU A 11 -15.70 -11.29 -9.22
C GLU A 11 -14.90 -9.97 -9.17
N GLU A 12 -14.21 -9.66 -8.07
CA GLU A 12 -13.55 -8.37 -7.82
C GLU A 12 -12.06 -8.54 -7.48
N LEU A 13 -11.35 -9.33 -8.27
CA LEU A 13 -9.90 -9.53 -8.13
C LEU A 13 -9.05 -8.30 -8.49
N LEU A 14 -9.66 -7.14 -8.75
CA LEU A 14 -9.05 -5.83 -8.93
C LEU A 14 -10.11 -4.74 -8.72
N GLU A 15 -10.37 -4.36 -7.46
CA GLU A 15 -10.91 -3.01 -7.22
C GLU A 15 -9.80 -2.01 -7.57
N GLN A 16 -9.81 -1.55 -8.82
CA GLN A 16 -9.00 -0.43 -9.24
C GLN A 16 -9.75 0.85 -8.90
N LEU A 17 -9.16 1.70 -8.06
CA LEU A 17 -9.59 3.08 -7.94
C LEU A 17 -9.06 3.85 -9.15
N ILE A 18 -9.93 4.46 -9.93
CA ILE A 18 -9.51 5.30 -11.05
C ILE A 18 -9.34 6.74 -10.55
N SER A 19 -8.08 7.16 -10.41
CA SER A 19 -7.68 8.52 -10.06
C SER A 19 -7.82 9.44 -11.28
N TYR A 20 -8.68 10.45 -11.19
CA TYR A 20 -8.88 11.45 -12.24
C TYR A 20 -8.25 12.80 -11.88
N ASP A 21 -7.41 13.32 -12.78
CA ASP A 21 -6.89 14.68 -12.73
C ASP A 21 -6.92 15.31 -14.12
N SER A 22 -7.77 16.34 -14.30
CA SER A 22 -7.93 17.05 -15.56
C SER A 22 -6.67 17.81 -16.01
N THR A 23 -5.75 18.09 -15.08
CA THR A 23 -4.51 18.86 -15.28
C THR A 23 -3.29 17.98 -15.47
N ARG A 24 -3.44 16.66 -15.48
CA ARG A 24 -2.35 15.70 -15.65
C ARG A 24 -2.55 14.86 -16.91
N TYR A 25 -1.46 14.36 -17.50
CA TYR A 25 -1.50 13.28 -18.49
C TYR A 25 -0.68 12.07 -18.00
N PRO A 26 -1.24 10.84 -18.04
CA PRO A 26 -2.64 10.53 -18.36
C PRO A 26 -3.63 11.08 -17.31
N LYS A 27 -4.83 11.45 -17.76
CA LYS A 27 -5.87 12.03 -16.90
C LYS A 27 -6.45 11.01 -15.93
N TYR A 28 -6.50 9.75 -16.34
CA TYR A 28 -7.01 8.63 -15.56
C TYR A 28 -5.85 7.70 -15.25
N ILE A 29 -5.68 7.37 -13.97
CA ILE A 29 -4.68 6.43 -13.49
C ILE A 29 -5.39 5.35 -12.65
N PRO A 30 -5.28 4.06 -13.01
CA PRO A 30 -5.79 2.99 -12.18
C PRO A 30 -4.83 2.68 -11.03
N GLU A 31 -5.35 2.64 -9.81
CA GLU A 31 -4.62 2.30 -8.59
C GLU A 31 -5.23 1.04 -7.97
N ALA A 32 -4.42 0.01 -7.76
CA ALA A 32 -4.85 -1.23 -7.11
C ALA A 32 -4.82 -1.10 -5.59
N TYR A 33 -5.78 -1.72 -4.92
CA TYR A 33 -5.83 -1.82 -3.46
C TYR A 33 -5.95 -3.28 -2.99
N CYS A 34 -5.24 -3.63 -1.91
CA CYS A 34 -5.25 -4.98 -1.36
C CYS A 34 -6.42 -5.15 -0.39
N LEU A 35 -7.34 -6.04 -0.73
CA LEU A 35 -8.59 -6.26 0.04
C LEU A 35 -8.34 -6.97 1.37
N CYS A 36 -7.47 -7.96 1.36
CA CYS A 36 -7.08 -8.72 2.54
C CYS A 36 -5.84 -8.11 3.19
N LYS A 37 -5.70 -8.32 4.51
CA LYS A 37 -4.46 -8.00 5.23
C LYS A 37 -3.44 -9.13 5.01
N GLY A 38 -3.89 -10.37 5.14
CA GLY A 38 -3.15 -11.59 4.82
C GLY A 38 -3.36 -12.03 3.38
N CYS A 39 -3.02 -13.28 3.10
CA CYS A 39 -3.16 -13.87 1.77
C CYS A 39 -4.11 -15.06 1.79
N LEU A 40 -4.89 -15.26 0.72
CA LEU A 40 -5.85 -16.37 0.62
C LEU A 40 -5.12 -17.68 0.27
N THR A 41 -4.35 -18.23 1.20
CA THR A 41 -3.57 -19.46 1.01
C THR A 41 -4.12 -20.65 1.80
N GLY A 42 -5.25 -20.51 2.51
CA GLY A 42 -5.92 -21.62 3.18
C GLY A 42 -6.46 -22.64 2.18
N ASP A 43 -6.71 -23.87 2.64
CA ASP A 43 -7.15 -24.98 1.79
C ASP A 43 -8.49 -24.70 1.07
N TYR A 44 -9.33 -23.83 1.65
CA TYR A 44 -10.60 -23.38 1.06
C TYR A 44 -10.57 -21.89 0.70
N GLY A 45 -9.38 -21.31 0.53
CA GLY A 45 -9.20 -19.89 0.21
C GLY A 45 -9.34 -18.97 1.43
N GLU A 46 -9.15 -19.49 2.64
CA GLU A 46 -9.13 -18.67 3.84
C GLU A 46 -7.91 -17.74 3.89
N GLU A 47 -8.11 -16.57 4.50
CA GLU A 47 -7.04 -15.62 4.76
C GLU A 47 -6.06 -16.18 5.78
N ASN A 48 -4.79 -16.28 5.39
CA ASN A 48 -3.66 -16.66 6.22
C ASN A 48 -2.84 -15.41 6.57
N LEU A 49 -2.73 -15.13 7.87
CA LEU A 49 -2.03 -13.96 8.42
C LEU A 49 -0.52 -14.18 8.63
N HIS A 50 0.01 -15.38 8.36
CA HIS A 50 1.47 -15.60 8.28
C HIS A 50 2.08 -14.97 7.03
N PHE A 51 1.23 -14.59 6.07
CA PHE A 51 1.59 -13.80 4.92
C PHE A 51 0.88 -12.45 5.02
N ARG A 52 1.38 -11.49 4.27
CA ARG A 52 0.81 -10.16 4.13
C ARG A 52 0.61 -9.84 2.66
N SER A 53 -0.60 -9.40 2.34
CA SER A 53 -0.88 -8.77 1.06
C SER A 53 -0.30 -7.35 1.07
N THR A 54 0.62 -7.08 0.16
CA THR A 54 1.27 -5.76 0.02
C THR A 54 1.14 -5.26 -1.41
N PRO A 55 0.89 -3.95 -1.62
CA PRO A 55 0.86 -3.39 -2.96
C PRO A 55 2.23 -3.48 -3.63
N VAL A 56 2.22 -3.72 -4.94
CA VAL A 56 3.39 -3.65 -5.83
C VAL A 56 3.33 -2.32 -6.55
N PHE A 57 4.40 -1.54 -6.45
CA PHE A 57 4.49 -0.21 -7.05
C PHE A 57 5.25 -0.24 -8.37
N MET A 58 4.75 0.51 -9.34
CA MET A 58 5.43 0.78 -10.61
C MET A 58 5.80 2.27 -10.70
N PRO A 59 7.07 2.62 -10.97
CA PRO A 59 7.45 3.99 -11.24
C PRO A 59 6.84 4.42 -12.58
N THR A 60 6.10 5.52 -12.58
CA THR A 60 5.36 6.00 -13.75
C THR A 60 5.58 7.49 -13.93
N VAL A 61 5.88 7.86 -15.17
CA VAL A 61 6.01 9.27 -15.57
C VAL A 61 4.63 9.85 -15.84
N ILE A 62 4.38 11.04 -15.28
CA ILE A 62 3.20 11.83 -15.53
C ILE A 62 3.60 13.23 -16.00
N LEU A 63 2.71 13.88 -16.75
CA LEU A 63 2.90 15.25 -17.20
C LEU A 63 1.87 16.16 -16.53
N HIS A 64 2.33 17.11 -15.72
CA HIS A 64 1.49 18.13 -15.11
C HIS A 64 1.39 19.36 -16.00
N ARG A 65 0.16 19.83 -16.24
CA ARG A 65 -0.12 21.04 -16.99
C ARG A 65 0.26 22.26 -16.15
N THR A 66 1.18 23.06 -16.67
CA THR A 66 1.54 24.33 -16.06
C THR A 66 0.45 25.37 -16.25
N THR A 67 0.52 26.49 -15.52
CA THR A 67 -0.36 27.64 -15.73
C THR A 67 0.02 28.47 -16.97
N SER A 68 1.15 28.16 -17.61
CA SER A 68 1.66 28.87 -18.78
C SER A 68 1.20 28.22 -20.09
N CYS A 69 0.99 29.07 -21.10
CA CYS A 69 0.63 28.65 -22.45
C CYS A 69 1.61 29.29 -23.45
N THR A 70 2.03 28.53 -24.46
CA THR A 70 2.92 29.02 -25.51
C THR A 70 2.29 28.74 -26.86
N GLY A 71 2.08 29.78 -27.67
CA GLY A 71 1.43 29.65 -28.98
C GLY A 71 0.02 29.03 -28.92
N GLY A 72 -0.73 29.31 -27.84
CA GLY A 72 -2.07 28.76 -27.62
C GLY A 72 -2.11 27.28 -27.19
N ARG A 73 -0.96 26.67 -26.89
CA ARG A 73 -0.85 25.28 -26.43
C ARG A 73 -0.49 25.23 -24.95
N TYR A 74 -1.00 24.22 -24.27
CA TYR A 74 -0.63 23.92 -22.88
C TYR A 74 0.83 23.48 -22.80
N VAL A 75 1.55 23.99 -21.80
CA VAL A 75 2.91 23.59 -21.47
C VAL A 75 2.86 22.64 -20.29
N TYR A 76 3.66 21.57 -20.35
CA TYR A 76 3.68 20.51 -19.34
C TYR A 76 5.06 20.35 -18.71
N THR A 77 5.09 19.91 -17.46
CA THR A 77 6.29 19.50 -16.72
C THR A 77 6.18 18.04 -16.31
N GLU A 78 7.29 17.34 -16.35
CA GLU A 78 7.37 15.92 -15.97
C GLU A 78 7.43 15.75 -14.45
N ASP A 79 6.76 14.73 -13.94
CA ASP A 79 6.88 14.24 -12.56
C ASP A 79 6.86 12.70 -12.54
N TYR A 80 7.49 12.11 -11.51
CA TYR A 80 7.67 10.67 -11.36
C TYR A 80 6.93 10.20 -10.11
N ILE A 81 5.87 9.42 -10.32
CA ILE A 81 5.04 8.90 -9.22
C ILE A 81 5.13 7.39 -9.13
N SER A 82 4.85 6.83 -7.95
CA SER A 82 4.75 5.39 -7.73
C SER A 82 3.28 4.98 -7.68
N ILE A 83 2.84 4.19 -8.64
CA ILE A 83 1.44 3.75 -8.75
C ILE A 83 1.34 2.31 -8.25
N PRO A 84 0.43 1.98 -7.30
CA PRO A 84 0.17 0.61 -6.94
C PRO A 84 -0.57 -0.09 -8.10
N VAL A 85 0.09 -1.05 -8.75
CA VAL A 85 -0.46 -1.73 -9.94
C VAL A 85 -1.10 -3.08 -9.63
N GLY A 86 -0.84 -3.60 -8.45
CA GLY A 86 -1.39 -4.87 -7.98
C GLY A 86 -0.98 -5.16 -6.55
N CYS A 87 -1.35 -6.33 -6.06
CA CYS A 87 -0.94 -6.84 -4.75
C CYS A 87 -0.11 -8.10 -4.93
N THR A 88 0.82 -8.30 -4.01
CA THR A 88 1.61 -9.53 -3.90
C THR A 88 1.60 -10.04 -2.47
N CYS A 89 1.94 -11.31 -2.31
CA CYS A 89 1.98 -11.99 -1.02
C CYS A 89 3.41 -12.17 -0.57
N VAL A 90 3.74 -11.60 0.58
CA VAL A 90 5.05 -11.73 1.22
C VAL A 90 4.90 -12.39 2.59
N PRO A 91 5.89 -13.14 3.09
CA PRO A 91 5.88 -13.60 4.48
C PRO A 91 5.77 -12.41 5.43
N GLU A 92 4.96 -12.53 6.48
CA GLU A 92 4.94 -11.52 7.54
C GLU A 92 6.28 -11.59 8.28
N HIS A 93 7.06 -10.52 8.22
CA HIS A 93 8.22 -10.40 9.09
C HIS A 93 7.71 -10.25 10.52
N GLU A 94 8.18 -11.08 11.44
CA GLU A 94 8.07 -10.85 12.88
C GLU A 94 8.79 -9.52 13.20
N LYS A 95 8.11 -8.39 13.02
CA LYS A 95 8.59 -7.11 13.54
C LYS A 95 8.43 -7.14 15.05
N GLU A 96 9.48 -7.65 15.69
CA GLU A 96 9.95 -7.31 17.02
C GLU A 96 8.84 -6.98 18.03
N ALA A 97 8.26 -8.02 18.63
CA ALA A 97 7.70 -7.96 19.97
C ALA A 97 8.77 -7.68 21.05
N GLN A 98 9.84 -6.94 20.71
CA GLN A 98 11.01 -6.65 21.55
C GLN A 98 11.24 -5.15 21.75
N GLN A 99 10.40 -4.27 21.20
CA GLN A 99 10.38 -2.84 21.53
C GLN A 99 9.40 -2.49 22.68
N VAL A 100 9.18 -3.39 23.64
CA VAL A 100 8.42 -3.05 24.88
C VAL A 100 9.19 -3.46 26.15
N ASN A 101 10.19 -4.33 26.08
CA ASN A 101 10.86 -4.85 27.29
C ASN A 101 12.23 -4.23 27.60
N SER A 102 12.79 -3.37 26.73
CA SER A 102 14.12 -2.78 26.94
C SER A 102 14.17 -1.61 27.93
N SER A 103 13.03 -1.24 28.54
CA SER A 103 12.94 -0.13 29.50
C SER A 103 12.94 -0.55 30.98
N ILE A 104 12.68 -1.82 31.30
CA ILE A 104 12.54 -2.27 32.70
C ILE A 104 13.90 -2.68 33.31
N ASP A 105 14.84 -3.22 32.52
CA ASP A 105 16.13 -3.69 33.05
C ASP A 105 17.14 -2.60 33.42
N LYS A 106 16.96 -1.35 32.96
CA LYS A 106 17.89 -0.25 33.30
C LYS A 106 17.60 0.43 34.65
N ARG A 107 16.46 0.13 35.29
CA ARG A 107 16.12 0.70 36.61
C ARG A 107 16.53 -0.18 37.79
N ALA A 108 16.68 -1.50 37.59
CA ALA A 108 17.05 -2.43 38.66
C ALA A 108 18.55 -2.38 39.03
N VAL A 109 19.43 -2.00 38.10
CA VAL A 109 20.89 -1.94 38.36
C VAL A 109 21.32 -0.68 39.13
N LYS A 110 20.44 0.33 39.27
CA LYS A 110 20.78 1.60 39.94
C LYS A 110 20.39 1.65 41.44
N LEU A 111 19.87 0.56 42.02
CA LEU A 111 19.45 0.51 43.43
C LEU A 111 20.23 -0.52 44.29
N LEU A 112 21.31 -1.11 43.77
CA LEU A 112 22.20 -2.01 44.53
C LEU A 112 23.68 -1.60 44.43
N GLY A 113 23.92 -0.30 44.29
CA GLY A 113 25.26 0.28 44.25
C GLY A 113 25.32 1.53 45.11
N ASN A 114 25.22 1.34 46.42
CA ASN A 114 25.80 2.20 47.46
C ASN A 114 25.87 1.40 48.76
#